data_AF-A0A239X8I5-F1
#
_entry.id   AF-A0A239X8I5-F1
#
_cell.length_a   1.000
_cell.length_b   1.000
_cell.length_c   1.000
_cell.angle_alpha   90.00
_cell.angle_beta   90.00
_cell.angle_gamma   90.00
#
_symmetry.space_group_name_H-M   'P 1'
#
loop_
_entity.id
_entity.type
_entity.pdbx_description
1 polymer ?
#
loop_
_entity_poly.entity_id
_entity_poly.type
_entity_poly.pdbx_seq_one_letter_code
_entity_poly.pdbx_strand_id
1 'polypeptide(L)'
;MFKPDHYKLEYHFDTEKKTFQQFKLHSTEIPDLLPDLIRLEVNNGYNSIQGANNLLRIRDTTNWSRCSLAGLRPTGTPNFYYSDLPVNGVKSFIIVYLPPDRQNVIIRVCRAFYPKGNPDFREKLTNEIIKNF
;
A
#
# COMPACT_ATOMS: atom_id res chain seq x y z
N MET A 1 17.57 -15.04 7.18
CA MET A 1 16.23 -14.48 7.47
C MET A 1 15.32 -14.88 6.32
N PHE A 2 14.13 -15.41 6.58
CA PHE A 2 13.17 -15.71 5.51
C PHE A 2 12.78 -14.42 4.79
N LYS A 3 12.80 -14.44 3.46
CA LYS A 3 12.38 -13.32 2.60
C LYS A 3 11.23 -13.83 1.71
N PRO A 4 10.01 -13.31 1.87
CA PRO A 4 8.95 -13.60 0.92
C PRO A 4 9.26 -12.95 -0.42
N ASP A 5 8.80 -13.57 -1.51
CA ASP A 5 8.74 -12.90 -2.80
C ASP A 5 7.86 -11.66 -2.70
N HIS A 6 8.25 -10.61 -3.42
CA HIS A 6 7.53 -9.36 -3.44
C HIS A 6 7.48 -8.80 -4.85
N TYR A 7 6.31 -8.27 -5.23
CA TYR A 7 6.06 -7.83 -6.59
C TYR A 7 5.77 -6.33 -6.62
N LYS A 8 6.37 -5.63 -7.58
CA LYS A 8 6.20 -4.19 -7.79
C LYS A 8 4.95 -3.91 -8.59
N LEU A 9 4.24 -2.87 -8.16
CA LEU A 9 3.28 -2.14 -8.95
C LEU A 9 3.65 -0.66 -8.92
N GLU A 10 3.48 0.01 -10.04
CA GLU A 10 3.64 1.45 -10.17
C GLU A 10 2.34 2.06 -10.66
N TYR A 11 1.86 3.05 -9.94
CA TYR A 11 0.66 3.81 -10.27
C TYR A 11 1.06 5.26 -10.53
N HIS A 12 0.46 5.86 -11.56
CA HIS A 12 0.66 7.26 -11.91
C HIS A 12 -0.58 8.08 -11.56
N PHE A 13 -0.36 9.35 -11.22
CA PHE A 13 -1.43 10.29 -10.92
C PHE A 13 -2.45 10.34 -12.05
N ASP A 14 -3.73 10.34 -11.68
CA ASP A 14 -4.85 10.38 -12.62
C ASP A 14 -5.71 11.62 -12.38
N THR A 15 -6.20 11.81 -11.15
CA THR A 15 -6.99 12.98 -10.78
C THR A 15 -6.92 13.27 -9.29
N GLU A 16 -7.11 14.52 -8.92
CA GLU A 16 -7.30 14.94 -7.54
C GLU A 16 -8.73 15.43 -7.29
N LYS A 17 -9.23 15.16 -6.09
CA LYS A 17 -10.43 15.76 -5.51
C LYS A 17 -10.10 16.26 -4.11
N LYS A 18 -10.97 17.09 -3.54
CA LYS A 18 -10.79 17.69 -2.21
C LYS A 18 -10.42 16.67 -1.10
N THR A 19 -10.89 15.44 -1.21
CA THR A 19 -10.72 14.41 -0.17
C THR A 19 -9.76 13.29 -0.55
N PHE A 20 -9.30 13.21 -1.80
CA PHE A 20 -8.43 12.13 -2.26
C PHE A 20 -7.62 12.48 -3.50
N GLN A 21 -6.49 11.81 -3.64
CA GLN A 21 -5.74 11.70 -4.90
C GLN A 21 -5.97 10.31 -5.48
N GLN A 22 -6.27 10.22 -6.77
CA GLN A 22 -6.48 8.98 -7.49
C GLN A 22 -5.31 8.71 -8.42
N PHE A 23 -4.93 7.44 -8.50
CA PHE A 23 -3.84 6.96 -9.34
C PHE A 23 -4.31 5.76 -10.16
N LYS A 24 -3.73 5.63 -11.35
CA LYS A 24 -3.99 4.54 -12.29
C LYS A 24 -2.74 3.68 -12.46
N LEU A 25 -2.93 2.37 -12.52
CA LEU A 25 -1.88 1.39 -12.69
C LEU A 25 -1.17 1.66 -14.01
N HIS A 26 0.14 1.84 -13.91
CA HIS A 26 1.03 2.07 -15.04
C HIS A 26 1.80 0.80 -15.39
N SER A 27 2.34 0.10 -14.38
CA SER A 27 3.05 -1.16 -14.59
C SER A 27 2.91 -2.10 -13.38
N THR A 28 3.03 -3.40 -13.64
CA THR A 28 3.03 -4.44 -12.62
C THR A 28 3.94 -5.60 -13.04
N GLU A 29 4.67 -6.17 -12.08
CA GLU A 29 5.46 -7.39 -12.29
C GLU A 29 4.55 -8.64 -12.39
N ILE A 30 3.34 -8.58 -11.83
CA ILE A 30 2.35 -9.65 -11.90
C ILE A 30 0.98 -9.09 -12.33
N PRO A 31 0.38 -9.61 -13.42
CA PRO A 31 -0.99 -9.25 -13.81
C PRO A 31 -2.01 -9.52 -12.70
N ASP A 32 -3.04 -8.66 -12.60
CA ASP A 32 -4.16 -8.81 -11.68
C ASP A 32 -3.78 -8.93 -10.19
N LEU A 33 -2.59 -8.44 -9.81
CA LEU A 33 -2.14 -8.45 -8.42
C LEU A 33 -2.91 -7.44 -7.56
N LEU A 34 -3.19 -6.26 -8.11
CA LEU A 34 -4.10 -5.27 -7.54
C LEU A 34 -4.89 -4.62 -8.69
N PRO A 35 -6.07 -4.05 -8.41
CA PRO A 35 -6.86 -3.30 -9.39
C PRO A 35 -6.13 -2.11 -9.99
N ASP A 36 -6.61 -1.69 -11.15
CA ASP A 36 -6.08 -0.57 -11.94
C ASP A 36 -6.15 0.78 -11.22
N LEU A 37 -7.03 0.96 -10.25
CA LEU A 37 -7.23 2.25 -9.59
C LEU A 37 -7.00 2.13 -8.09
N ILE A 38 -6.31 3.12 -7.55
CA ILE A 38 -6.12 3.32 -6.12
C ILE A 38 -6.39 4.77 -5.75
N ARG A 39 -6.67 5.01 -4.47
CA ARG A 39 -6.75 6.36 -3.90
C ARG A 39 -5.88 6.50 -2.66
N LEU A 40 -5.26 7.66 -2.54
CA LEU A 40 -4.70 8.15 -1.29
C LEU A 40 -5.69 9.11 -0.65
N GLU A 41 -6.01 8.86 0.62
CA GLU A 41 -6.97 9.66 1.40
C GLU A 41 -6.33 10.08 2.72
N VAL A 42 -6.74 11.24 3.24
CA VAL A 42 -6.37 11.66 4.60
C VAL A 42 -7.21 10.87 5.60
N ASN A 43 -6.57 10.32 6.64
CA ASN A 43 -7.29 9.66 7.71
C ASN A 43 -7.90 10.68 8.69
N ASN A 44 -9.18 10.98 8.51
CA ASN A 44 -9.93 11.89 9.38
C ASN A 44 -10.55 11.21 10.63
N GLY A 45 -10.23 9.93 10.90
CA GLY A 45 -10.71 9.23 12.09
C GLY A 45 -12.12 8.63 12.02
N TYR A 46 -12.80 8.69 10.87
CA TYR A 46 -14.12 8.08 10.66
C TYR A 46 -14.08 6.55 10.40
N ASN A 47 -12.99 5.88 10.78
CA ASN A 47 -12.77 4.45 10.60
C ASN A 47 -11.95 3.88 11.78
N SER A 48 -11.80 2.56 11.85
CA SER A 48 -11.10 1.89 12.96
C SER A 48 -9.56 1.85 12.83
N ILE A 49 -8.99 2.42 11.76
CA ILE A 49 -7.55 2.39 11.49
C ILE A 49 -6.85 3.44 12.34
N GLN A 50 -5.99 2.97 13.25
CA GLN A 50 -5.16 3.80 14.11
C GLN A 50 -3.69 3.81 13.66
N GLY A 51 -2.96 4.88 14.00
CA GLY A 51 -1.52 5.01 13.76
C GLY A 51 -1.13 5.25 12.29
N ALA A 52 -2.07 5.68 11.45
CA ALA A 52 -1.84 6.01 10.05
C ALA A 52 -2.55 7.33 9.69
N ASN A 53 -1.80 8.32 9.20
CA ASN A 53 -2.36 9.60 8.76
C ASN A 53 -2.87 9.55 7.32
N ASN A 54 -2.34 8.62 6.52
CA ASN A 54 -2.73 8.39 5.14
C ASN A 54 -3.40 7.03 5.03
N LEU A 55 -4.42 6.95 4.18
CA LEU A 55 -5.11 5.72 3.84
C LEU A 55 -4.86 5.40 2.37
N LEU A 56 -4.73 4.12 2.08
CA LEU A 56 -4.71 3.58 0.73
C LEU A 56 -6.00 2.82 0.48
N ARG A 57 -6.80 3.28 -0.46
CA ARG A 57 -8.03 2.62 -0.88
C ARG A 57 -7.80 1.91 -2.22
N ILE A 58 -8.15 0.63 -2.27
CA ILE A 58 -7.93 -0.24 -3.43
C ILE A 58 -9.26 -0.46 -4.16
N ARG A 59 -9.34 -0.23 -5.48
CA ARG A 59 -10.59 -0.32 -6.24
C ARG A 59 -11.01 -1.76 -6.56
N ASP A 60 -11.18 -2.59 -5.53
CA ASP A 60 -11.56 -4.01 -5.65
C ASP A 60 -13.08 -4.24 -5.82
N THR A 61 -13.89 -3.19 -5.70
CA THR A 61 -15.34 -3.22 -5.95
C THR A 61 -15.82 -1.96 -6.69
N THR A 62 -17.05 -1.99 -7.23
CA THR A 62 -17.64 -0.86 -7.97
C THR A 62 -18.05 0.31 -7.08
N ASN A 63 -18.18 0.15 -5.77
CA ASN A 63 -18.48 1.24 -4.84
C ASN A 63 -17.27 1.56 -3.96
N TRP A 64 -16.77 2.80 -4.02
CA TRP A 64 -15.57 3.21 -3.28
C TRP A 64 -15.73 3.07 -1.77
N SER A 65 -16.94 3.26 -1.23
CA SER A 65 -17.18 3.08 0.21
C SER A 65 -17.06 1.63 0.69
N ARG A 66 -17.19 0.66 -0.23
CA ARG A 66 -17.07 -0.78 0.03
C ARG A 66 -15.69 -1.35 -0.34
N CYS A 67 -14.84 -0.52 -0.92
CA CYS A 67 -13.50 -0.91 -1.33
C CYS A 67 -12.58 -1.17 -0.13
N SER A 68 -11.62 -2.08 -0.30
CA SER A 68 -10.59 -2.33 0.71
C SER A 68 -9.84 -1.04 1.06
N LEU A 69 -9.60 -0.87 2.37
CA LEU A 69 -8.98 0.33 2.94
C LEU A 69 -7.83 -0.09 3.87
N ALA A 70 -6.65 0.44 3.61
CA ALA A 70 -5.43 0.11 4.33
C ALA A 70 -4.82 1.37 4.96
N GLY A 71 -4.41 1.30 6.22
CA GLY A 71 -3.71 2.39 6.90
C GLY A 71 -2.23 2.39 6.58
N LEU A 72 -1.72 3.45 5.98
CA LEU A 72 -0.30 3.60 5.67
C LEU A 72 0.45 4.05 6.93
N ARG A 73 1.08 3.08 7.60
CA ARG A 73 1.86 3.32 8.82
C ARG A 73 3.27 3.75 8.44
N PRO A 74 3.82 4.82 9.04
CA PRO A 74 5.17 5.28 8.70
C PRO A 74 6.19 4.18 9.02
N THR A 75 7.18 4.06 8.14
CA THR A 75 8.41 3.34 8.47
C THR A 75 9.39 4.32 9.13
N GLY A 76 10.55 3.82 9.57
CA GLY A 76 11.67 4.68 9.97
C GLY A 76 12.33 5.42 8.81
N THR A 77 11.96 5.11 7.56
CA THR A 77 12.49 5.73 6.34
C THR A 77 11.48 6.75 5.78
N PRO A 78 11.89 8.01 5.49
CA PRO A 78 11.01 9.02 4.93
C PRO A 78 10.30 8.53 3.67
N ASN A 79 9.01 8.91 3.52
CA ASN A 79 8.18 8.59 2.36
C ASN A 79 7.85 7.10 2.15
N PHE A 80 8.36 6.21 3.00
CA PHE A 80 8.02 4.80 3.00
C PHE A 80 7.03 4.48 4.11
N TYR A 81 6.03 3.69 3.75
CA TYR A 81 4.96 3.24 4.62
C TYR A 81 4.80 1.73 4.49
N TYR A 82 4.31 1.09 5.54
CA TYR A 82 3.88 -0.31 5.47
C TYR A 82 2.40 -0.43 5.81
N SER A 83 1.78 -1.49 5.29
CA SER A 83 0.42 -1.85 5.64
C SER A 83 0.14 -3.33 5.38
N ASP A 84 -1.10 -3.70 5.56
CA ASP A 84 -1.65 -4.99 5.24
C ASP A 84 -2.99 -4.82 4.55
N LEU A 85 -3.22 -5.55 3.46
CA LEU A 85 -4.49 -5.55 2.74
C LEU A 85 -4.80 -6.93 2.14
N PRO A 86 -6.08 -7.26 1.91
CA PRO A 86 -6.45 -8.50 1.25
C PRO A 86 -6.12 -8.40 -0.26
N VAL A 87 -5.26 -9.30 -0.73
CA VAL A 87 -4.95 -9.49 -2.15
C VAL A 87 -5.55 -10.83 -2.56
N ASN A 88 -6.53 -10.81 -3.47
CA ASN A 88 -7.27 -12.02 -3.88
C ASN A 88 -7.82 -12.81 -2.67
N GLY A 89 -8.36 -12.09 -1.69
CA GLY A 89 -8.92 -12.66 -0.45
C GLY A 89 -7.88 -13.06 0.61
N VAL A 90 -6.58 -12.97 0.31
CA VAL A 90 -5.51 -13.36 1.25
C VAL A 90 -4.79 -12.14 1.78
N LYS A 91 -4.70 -12.04 3.11
CA LYS A 91 -3.99 -10.97 3.79
C LYS A 91 -2.51 -10.94 3.37
N SER A 92 -2.09 -9.82 2.81
CA SER A 92 -0.75 -9.62 2.27
C SER A 92 -0.12 -8.37 2.85
N PHE A 93 1.17 -8.44 3.12
CA PHE A 93 1.99 -7.32 3.60
C PHE A 93 2.40 -6.48 2.41
N ILE A 94 2.33 -5.16 2.58
CA ILE A 94 2.71 -4.22 1.53
C ILE A 94 3.64 -3.16 2.06
N ILE A 95 4.51 -2.67 1.18
CA ILE A 95 5.33 -1.47 1.38
C ILE A 95 4.98 -0.49 0.28
N VAL A 96 4.74 0.74 0.67
CA VAL A 96 4.31 1.82 -0.21
C VAL A 96 5.34 2.93 -0.14
N TYR A 97 5.84 3.34 -1.29
CA TYR A 97 6.62 4.55 -1.45
C TYR A 97 5.74 5.66 -2.02
N LEU A 98 5.72 6.80 -1.33
CA LEU A 98 5.00 8.00 -1.71
C LEU A 98 6.00 9.14 -1.95
N PRO A 99 6.47 9.35 -3.19
CA PRO A 99 7.36 10.45 -3.52
C PRO A 99 6.81 11.80 -3.04
N PRO A 100 7.68 12.77 -2.68
CA PRO A 100 7.25 14.09 -2.24
C PRO A 100 6.35 14.83 -3.24
N ASP A 101 6.57 14.64 -4.54
CA ASP A 101 5.80 15.27 -5.63
C ASP A 101 4.41 14.66 -5.86
N ARG A 102 4.13 13.51 -5.22
CA ARG A 102 2.89 12.74 -5.33
C ARG A 102 2.46 12.43 -6.77
N GLN A 103 3.40 12.38 -7.72
CA GLN A 103 3.08 12.03 -9.11
C GLN A 103 2.89 10.52 -9.28
N ASN A 104 3.59 9.72 -8.47
CA ASN A 104 3.55 8.27 -8.57
C ASN A 104 3.27 7.64 -7.20
N VAL A 105 2.77 6.42 -7.19
CA VAL A 105 2.72 5.55 -6.01
C VAL A 105 3.34 4.21 -6.39
N ILE A 106 4.35 3.79 -5.65
CA ILE A 106 5.00 2.50 -5.90
C ILE A 106 4.68 1.57 -4.73
N ILE A 107 4.20 0.37 -5.04
CA ILE A 107 3.80 -0.63 -4.06
C ILE A 107 4.61 -1.90 -4.29
N ARG A 108 5.24 -2.42 -3.24
CA ARG A 108 5.76 -3.79 -3.18
C ARG A 108 4.78 -4.64 -2.39
N VAL A 109 4.29 -5.73 -2.97
CA VAL A 109 3.31 -6.64 -2.35
C VAL A 109 3.95 -8.00 -2.07
N CYS A 110 4.03 -8.37 -0.80
CA CYS A 110 4.38 -9.72 -0.36
C CYS A 110 3.09 -10.57 -0.33
N ARG A 111 2.74 -11.17 -1.47
CA ARG A 111 1.47 -11.91 -1.64
C ARG A 111 1.37 -13.06 -0.63
N ALA A 112 0.20 -13.19 0.01
CA ALA A 112 -0.10 -14.25 0.97
C ALA A 112 0.86 -14.32 2.18
N PHE A 113 1.57 -13.24 2.48
CA PHE A 113 2.50 -13.16 3.59
C PHE A 113 2.18 -11.95 4.47
N TYR A 114 2.05 -12.16 5.78
CA TYR A 114 1.93 -11.06 6.75
C TYR A 114 2.68 -11.40 8.05
N PRO A 115 3.67 -10.61 8.48
CA PRO A 115 4.47 -10.89 9.68
C PRO A 115 3.70 -10.53 10.95
N LYS A 116 2.62 -11.27 11.24
CA LYS A 116 1.75 -11.04 12.40
C LYS A 116 2.51 -11.33 13.70
N GLY A 117 2.43 -10.41 14.66
CA GLY A 117 2.94 -10.63 16.01
C GLY A 117 4.46 -10.61 16.15
N ASN A 118 5.22 -10.21 15.11
CA ASN A 118 6.67 -10.11 15.17
C ASN A 118 7.15 -8.73 14.63
N PRO A 119 7.13 -7.69 15.48
CA PRO A 119 7.53 -6.34 15.09
C PRO A 119 8.96 -6.25 14.56
N ASP A 120 9.92 -6.91 15.22
CA ASP A 120 11.33 -6.89 14.84
C ASP A 120 11.56 -7.52 13.46
N PHE A 121 10.89 -8.64 13.19
CA PHE A 121 10.96 -9.26 11.87
C PHE A 121 10.32 -8.36 10.81
N ARG A 122 9.18 -7.73 11.10
CA ARG A 122 8.52 -6.79 10.18
C ARG A 122 9.42 -5.60 9.86
N GLU A 123 10.08 -5.03 10.86
CA GLU A 123 11.00 -3.91 10.68
C GLU A 123 12.18 -4.32 9.80
N LYS A 124 12.86 -5.44 10.13
CA LYS A 124 13.96 -5.97 9.32
C LYS A 124 13.52 -6.22 7.87
N LEU A 125 12.34 -6.83 7.67
CA LEU A 125 11.83 -7.13 6.35
C LEU A 125 11.53 -5.86 5.56
N THR A 126 10.94 -4.86 6.23
CA THR A 126 10.64 -3.55 5.65
C THR A 126 11.90 -2.89 5.15
N ASN A 127 12.93 -2.82 6.00
CA ASN A 127 14.21 -2.21 5.65
C ASN A 127 14.90 -2.93 4.49
N GLU A 128 14.85 -4.26 4.44
CA GLU A 128 15.43 -5.04 3.35
C GLU A 128 14.72 -4.84 2.01
N ILE A 129 13.38 -4.73 2.01
CA ILE A 129 12.64 -4.44 0.77
C ILE A 129 12.90 -3.00 0.31
N ILE A 130 12.96 -2.03 1.22
CA ILE A 130 13.27 -0.62 0.91
C ILE A 130 14.65 -0.46 0.27
N LYS A 131 15.66 -1.23 0.69
CA LYS A 131 16.99 -1.19 0.06
C LYS A 131 17.00 -1.62 -1.41
N ASN A 132 16.01 -2.41 -1.83
CA ASN A 132 15.91 -2.99 -3.17
C ASN A 132 14.70 -2.44 -3.95
N PHE A 133 14.25 -1.23 -3.59
CA PHE A 133 12.96 -0.70 -4.04
C PHE A 133 13.00 -0.21 -5.50
#